data_AF-A0AAD7HY78-F1
#
_entry.id   AF-A0AAD7HY78-F1
#
_cell.length_a   1.000
_cell.length_b   1.000
_cell.length_c   1.000
_cell.angle_alpha   90.00
_cell.angle_beta   90.00
_cell.angle_gamma   90.00
#
_symmetry.space_group_name_H-M   'P 1'
#
loop_
_entity.id
_entity.type
_entity.pdbx_description
1 polymer ?
#
loop_
_entity_poly.entity_id
_entity_poly.type
_entity_poly.pdbx_seq_one_letter_code
_entity_poly.pdbx_strand_id
1 'polypeptide(L)'
;MEHSDRLNNLRLAYHSFHDRVLSALRRMVGDLPQLNAVRDRGLALAAAAEQHRAVFPPDEYATLQTSISDMVTALDLACHESMDPPDGGPLVVTRRVRTGRRGRPRIEIDAQFLSVEIPDIY
;
A
#
# COMPACT_ATOMS: atom_id res chain seq x y z
N MET A 1 -1.60 -15.62 -34.71
CA MET A 1 -1.02 -14.33 -34.28
C MET A 1 -1.69 -13.82 -33.00
N GLU A 2 -3.02 -13.80 -32.92
CA GLU A 2 -3.78 -13.29 -31.74
C GLU A 2 -3.41 -13.85 -30.34
N HIS A 3 -2.96 -15.10 -30.23
CA HIS A 3 -2.68 -15.71 -28.92
C HIS A 3 -1.46 -15.07 -28.23
N SER A 4 -0.45 -14.68 -29.01
CA SER A 4 0.75 -14.02 -28.47
C SER A 4 0.45 -12.60 -28.00
N ASP A 5 -0.44 -11.90 -28.71
CA ASP A 5 -0.84 -10.52 -28.36
C ASP A 5 -1.63 -10.50 -27.05
N ARG A 6 -2.53 -11.47 -26.84
CA ARG A 6 -3.29 -11.63 -25.59
C ARG A 6 -2.38 -11.90 -24.40
N LEU A 7 -1.38 -12.75 -24.59
CA LEU A 7 -0.43 -13.11 -23.53
C LEU A 7 0.50 -11.93 -23.18
N ASN A 8 0.95 -11.17 -24.18
CA ASN A 8 1.70 -9.93 -23.96
C ASN A 8 0.86 -8.87 -23.22
N ASN A 9 -0.41 -8.72 -23.57
CA ASN A 9 -1.32 -7.82 -22.85
C ASN A 9 -1.51 -8.22 -21.39
N LEU A 10 -1.63 -9.53 -21.09
CA LEU A 10 -1.74 -10.02 -19.71
C LEU A 10 -0.45 -9.77 -18.92
N ARG A 11 0.73 -9.98 -19.52
CA ARG A 11 2.02 -9.66 -18.90
C ARG A 11 2.15 -8.16 -18.59
N LEU A 12 1.76 -7.29 -19.52
CA LEU A 12 1.74 -5.84 -19.30
C LEU A 12 0.76 -5.43 -18.20
N ALA A 13 -0.42 -6.05 -18.16
CA ALA A 13 -1.41 -5.83 -17.12
C ALA A 13 -0.89 -6.25 -15.74
N TYR A 14 -0.20 -7.38 -15.66
CA TYR A 14 0.46 -7.86 -14.44
C TYR A 14 1.52 -6.88 -13.94
N HIS A 15 2.44 -6.42 -14.79
CA HIS A 15 3.46 -5.44 -14.38
C HIS A 15 2.83 -4.13 -13.88
N SER A 16 1.81 -3.64 -14.60
CA SER A 16 1.09 -2.43 -14.20
C SER A 16 0.36 -2.61 -12.87
N PHE A 17 -0.16 -3.82 -12.59
CA PHE A 17 -0.80 -4.14 -11.32
C PHE A 17 0.22 -4.18 -10.19
N HIS A 18 1.35 -4.88 -10.38
CA HIS A 18 2.43 -4.98 -9.41
C HIS A 18 2.96 -3.60 -8.97
N ASP A 19 3.21 -2.69 -9.92
CA ASP A 19 3.68 -1.32 -9.60
C ASP A 19 2.65 -0.52 -8.79
N ARG A 20 1.36 -0.74 -9.05
CA ARG A 20 0.27 -0.11 -8.30
C ARG A 20 0.15 -0.67 -6.89
N VAL A 21 0.30 -1.99 -6.72
CA VAL A 21 0.31 -2.62 -5.39
C VAL A 21 1.46 -2.06 -4.55
N LEU A 22 2.68 -2.02 -5.09
CA LEU A 22 3.84 -1.45 -4.40
C LEU A 22 3.64 0.02 -4.04
N SER A 23 3.03 0.80 -4.94
CA SER A 23 2.73 2.20 -4.69
C SER A 23 1.66 2.37 -3.60
N ALA A 24 0.62 1.53 -3.62
CA ALA A 24 -0.47 1.57 -2.65
C ALA A 24 0.01 1.20 -1.24
N LEU A 25 0.75 0.10 -1.10
CA LEU A 25 1.31 -0.35 0.18
C LEU A 25 2.26 0.69 0.80
N ARG A 26 3.01 1.44 -0.02
CA ARG A 26 3.96 2.46 0.49
C ARG A 26 3.32 3.80 0.85
N ARG A 27 2.25 4.21 0.17
CA ARG A 27 1.71 5.58 0.28
C ARG A 27 0.34 5.65 0.94
N MET A 28 -0.37 4.53 1.07
CA MET A 28 -1.83 4.55 1.26
C MET A 28 -2.31 3.69 2.43
N VAL A 29 -1.44 3.42 3.40
CA VAL A 29 -1.85 2.89 4.71
C VAL A 29 -2.79 3.92 5.33
N GLY A 30 -4.09 3.62 5.40
CA GLY A 30 -5.13 4.59 5.77
C GLY A 30 -6.26 4.76 4.75
N ASP A 31 -6.01 4.55 3.45
CA ASP A 31 -6.96 4.81 2.36
C ASP A 31 -7.64 3.52 1.89
N LEU A 32 -8.55 3.03 2.74
CA LEU A 32 -9.35 1.82 2.52
C LEU A 32 -10.07 1.78 1.15
N PRO A 33 -10.74 2.86 0.68
CA PRO A 33 -11.36 2.87 -0.65
C PRO A 33 -10.37 2.57 -1.77
N GLN A 34 -9.17 3.15 -1.71
CA GLN A 34 -8.18 2.95 -2.76
C GLN A 34 -7.50 1.58 -2.68
N LEU A 35 -7.25 1.06 -1.48
CA LEU A 35 -6.75 -0.31 -1.29
C LEU A 35 -7.73 -1.36 -1.83
N ASN A 36 -9.03 -1.20 -1.54
CA ASN A 36 -10.08 -2.07 -2.09
C ASN A 36 -10.15 -2.00 -3.62
N ALA A 37 -10.04 -0.81 -4.22
CA ALA A 37 -10.04 -0.68 -5.67
C ALA A 37 -8.84 -1.37 -6.34
N VAL A 38 -7.67 -1.40 -5.68
CA VAL A 38 -6.50 -2.15 -6.17
C VAL A 38 -6.73 -3.65 -6.02
N ARG A 39 -7.25 -4.10 -4.87
CA ARG A 39 -7.62 -5.49 -4.62
C ARG A 39 -8.59 -6.05 -5.67
N ASP A 40 -9.68 -5.34 -5.95
CA ASP A 40 -10.67 -5.76 -6.95
C ASP A 40 -10.05 -5.92 -8.34
N ARG A 41 -9.06 -5.08 -8.66
CA ARG A 41 -8.29 -5.18 -9.91
C ARG A 41 -7.41 -6.41 -9.96
N GLY A 42 -6.81 -6.80 -8.84
CA GLY A 42 -6.05 -8.05 -8.70
C GLY A 42 -6.94 -9.28 -8.92
N LEU A 43 -8.14 -9.28 -8.34
CA LEU A 43 -9.13 -10.34 -8.55
C LEU A 43 -9.60 -10.43 -10.01
N ALA A 44 -9.86 -9.28 -10.64
CA ALA A 44 -10.21 -9.22 -12.06
C ALA A 44 -9.08 -9.74 -12.96
N LEU A 45 -7.83 -9.44 -12.62
CA LEU A 45 -6.66 -9.95 -13.35
C LEU A 45 -6.51 -11.47 -13.19
N ALA A 46 -6.72 -12.01 -11.98
CA ALA A 46 -6.72 -13.45 -11.75
C ALA A 46 -7.82 -14.16 -12.55
N ALA A 47 -9.03 -13.60 -12.59
CA ALA A 47 -10.13 -14.14 -13.38
C ALA A 47 -9.81 -14.13 -14.88
N ALA A 48 -9.22 -13.04 -15.39
CA ALA A 48 -8.79 -12.95 -16.78
C ALA A 48 -7.66 -13.96 -17.10
N ALA A 49 -6.73 -14.16 -16.18
CA ALA A 49 -5.67 -15.15 -16.34
C ALA A 49 -6.21 -16.58 -16.41
N GLU A 50 -7.19 -16.96 -15.56
CA GLU A 50 -7.82 -18.28 -15.60
C GLU A 50 -8.58 -18.50 -16.92
N GLN A 51 -9.30 -17.49 -17.42
CA GLN A 51 -9.97 -17.56 -18.73
C GLN A 51 -9.00 -17.82 -19.89
N HIS A 52 -7.74 -17.38 -19.74
CA HIS A 52 -6.69 -17.54 -20.73
C HIS A 52 -5.64 -18.59 -20.34
N ARG A 53 -5.94 -19.46 -19.36
CA ARG A 53 -5.03 -20.48 -18.85
C ARG A 53 -4.43 -21.36 -19.94
N ALA A 54 -5.21 -21.70 -20.97
CA ALA A 54 -4.77 -22.54 -22.09
C ALA A 54 -3.64 -21.90 -22.92
N VAL A 55 -3.42 -20.59 -22.81
CA VAL A 55 -2.39 -19.85 -23.54
C VAL A 55 -1.09 -19.75 -22.72
N PHE A 56 -1.16 -19.91 -21.40
CA PHE A 56 0.02 -19.84 -20.53
C PHE A 56 0.78 -21.15 -20.49
N PRO A 57 2.12 -21.09 -20.45
CA PRO A 57 2.92 -22.19 -19.93
C PRO A 57 2.47 -22.52 -18.49
N PRO A 58 2.33 -23.80 -18.12
CA PRO A 58 1.81 -24.19 -16.81
C PRO A 58 2.63 -23.65 -15.65
N ASP A 59 3.96 -23.58 -15.79
CA ASP A 59 4.86 -23.02 -14.77
C ASP A 59 4.68 -21.50 -14.63
N GLU A 60 4.48 -20.79 -15.74
CA GLU A 60 4.25 -19.34 -15.74
C GLU A 60 2.89 -19.01 -15.11
N TYR A 61 1.87 -19.82 -15.40
CA TYR A 61 0.54 -19.68 -14.80
C TYR A 61 0.55 -19.88 -13.29
N ALA A 62 1.22 -20.94 -12.81
CA ALA A 62 1.36 -21.20 -11.38
C ALA A 62 2.05 -20.03 -10.66
N THR A 63 3.15 -19.54 -11.24
CA THR A 63 3.88 -18.38 -10.71
C THR A 63 3.01 -17.12 -10.65
N LEU A 64 2.27 -16.85 -11.73
CA LEU A 64 1.36 -15.70 -11.82
C LEU A 64 0.26 -15.78 -10.75
N GLN A 65 -0.35 -16.95 -10.58
CA GLN A 65 -1.43 -17.17 -9.61
C GLN A 65 -0.93 -16.97 -8.17
N THR A 66 0.21 -17.57 -7.83
CA THR A 66 0.83 -17.39 -6.51
C THR A 66 1.12 -15.92 -6.27
N SER A 67 1.75 -15.23 -7.23
CA SER A 67 2.11 -13.82 -7.04
C SER A 67 0.90 -12.90 -6.89
N ILE A 68 -0.18 -13.11 -7.66
CA ILE A 68 -1.41 -12.34 -7.50
C ILE A 68 -2.06 -12.62 -6.13
N SER A 69 -2.07 -13.88 -5.68
CA SER A 69 -2.58 -14.26 -4.36
C SER A 69 -1.82 -13.58 -3.23
N ASP A 70 -0.48 -13.56 -3.32
CA ASP A 70 0.38 -12.93 -2.33
C ASP A 70 0.14 -11.41 -2.27
N MET A 71 0.02 -10.76 -3.44
CA MET A 71 -0.27 -9.32 -3.53
C MET A 71 -1.64 -8.96 -2.94
N VAL A 72 -2.67 -9.76 -3.22
CA VAL A 72 -4.01 -9.56 -2.64
C VAL A 72 -3.99 -9.74 -1.13
N THR A 73 -3.28 -10.77 -0.63
CA THR A 73 -3.13 -11.01 0.81
C THR A 73 -2.41 -9.84 1.49
N ALA A 74 -1.37 -9.29 0.88
CA ALA A 74 -0.66 -8.13 1.40
C ALA A 74 -1.56 -6.87 1.47
N LEU A 75 -2.44 -6.67 0.47
CA LEU A 75 -3.42 -5.58 0.50
C LEU A 75 -4.45 -5.78 1.61
N ASP A 76 -4.94 -7.01 1.80
CA ASP A 76 -5.89 -7.32 2.86
C ASP A 76 -5.29 -7.09 4.26
N LEU A 77 -4.02 -7.47 4.45
CA LEU A 77 -3.26 -7.16 5.67
C LEU A 77 -3.12 -5.65 5.90
N ALA A 78 -2.75 -4.89 4.87
CA ALA A 78 -2.64 -3.44 4.97
C ALA A 78 -3.98 -2.74 5.28
N CYS A 79 -5.09 -3.28 4.76
CA CYS A 79 -6.43 -2.84 5.14
C CYS A 79 -6.70 -3.09 6.63
N HIS A 80 -6.29 -4.24 7.17
CA HIS A 80 -6.48 -4.59 8.56
C HIS A 80 -5.64 -3.72 9.51
N GLU A 81 -4.34 -3.55 9.21
CA GLU A 81 -3.43 -2.69 10.00
C GLU A 81 -3.91 -1.23 10.03
N SER A 82 -4.51 -0.74 8.94
CA SER A 82 -5.10 0.60 8.89
C SER A 82 -6.33 0.78 9.77
N MET A 83 -7.02 -0.31 10.14
CA MET A 83 -8.21 -0.26 10.99
C MET A 83 -7.88 -0.31 12.47
N ASP A 84 -6.65 -0.69 12.84
CA ASP A 84 -6.21 -0.63 14.23
C ASP A 84 -6.09 0.84 14.65
N PRO A 85 -6.90 1.31 15.62
CA PRO A 85 -6.74 2.64 16.16
C PRO A 85 -5.34 2.75 16.79
N PRO A 86 -4.63 3.88 16.64
CA PRO A 86 -3.34 4.04 17.31
C PRO A 86 -3.54 3.87 18.82
N ASP A 87 -2.86 2.88 19.41
CA ASP A 87 -2.91 2.53 20.84
C ASP A 87 -2.40 3.65 21.77
N GLY A 88 -1.97 4.79 21.21
CA GLY A 88 -1.48 5.96 21.91
C GLY A 88 -2.46 7.12 21.83
N GLY A 89 -2.84 7.68 22.97
CA GLY A 89 -3.54 8.97 23.05
C GLY A 89 -2.83 10.05 22.22
N PRO A 90 -3.55 11.08 21.76
CA PRO A 90 -3.01 12.06 20.83
C PRO A 90 -1.73 12.69 21.37
N LEU A 91 -0.62 12.47 20.66
CA LEU A 91 0.67 13.11 20.91
C LEU A 91 0.54 14.62 20.65
N VAL A 92 0.28 15.39 21.69
CA VAL A 92 0.24 16.87 21.65
C VAL A 92 1.68 17.39 21.59
N VAL A 93 2.32 17.32 20.42
CA VAL A 93 3.72 17.75 20.21
C VAL A 93 3.83 19.26 19.91
N THR A 94 2.72 19.92 19.61
CA THR A 94 2.72 21.36 19.31
C THR A 94 1.73 22.11 20.17
N ARG A 95 2.24 23.01 21.02
CA ARG A 95 1.41 23.98 21.73
C ARG A 95 1.45 25.30 20.98
N ARG A 96 0.29 25.76 20.52
CA ARG A 96 0.15 27.07 19.87
C ARG A 96 0.19 28.17 20.94
N VAL A 97 1.35 28.78 21.15
CA VAL A 97 1.50 29.86 22.14
C VAL A 97 0.98 31.17 21.55
N ARG A 98 -0.08 31.72 22.16
CA ARG A 98 -0.68 32.99 21.75
C ARG A 98 0.06 34.13 22.49
N THR A 99 1.03 34.76 21.85
CA THR A 99 1.89 35.79 22.48
C THR A 99 1.27 37.19 22.53
N GLY A 100 -0.01 37.36 22.18
CA GLY A 100 -0.74 38.64 22.24
C GLY A 100 -0.25 39.72 21.27
N ARG A 101 0.74 39.45 20.41
CA ARG A 101 1.30 40.40 19.44
C ARG A 101 0.72 40.16 18.04
N ARG A 102 0.54 41.23 17.27
CA ARG A 102 0.06 41.17 15.88
C ARG A 102 1.18 40.61 15.00
N GLY A 103 1.05 39.35 14.57
CA GLY A 103 2.05 38.64 13.76
C GLY A 103 1.75 37.14 13.64
N ARG A 104 2.44 36.44 12.72
CA ARG A 104 2.26 34.99 12.51
C ARG A 104 2.62 34.24 13.82
N PRO A 105 1.73 33.40 14.38
CA PRO A 105 2.01 32.66 15.61
C PRO A 105 3.26 31.80 15.45
N ARG A 106 4.17 31.86 16.43
CA ARG A 106 5.35 31.00 16.48
C ARG A 106 4.93 29.59 16.88
N ILE A 107 5.35 28.59 16.11
CA ILE A 107 5.21 27.18 16.50
C ILE A 107 6.45 26.86 17.32
N GLU A 108 6.26 26.50 18.59
CA GLU A 108 7.32 25.96 19.45
C GLU A 108 7.17 24.45 19.44
N ILE A 109 8.21 23.77 18.96
CA ILE A 109 8.37 22.32 19.01
C ILE A 109 9.16 22.05 20.29
N ASP A 110 8.65 21.18 21.16
CA ASP A 110 9.35 20.79 22.37
C ASP A 110 10.65 20.07 22.00
N ALA A 111 11.80 20.65 22.36
CA ALA A 111 13.11 20.10 22.05
C ALA A 111 13.36 18.78 22.78
N GLN A 112 12.71 18.54 23.93
CA GLN A 112 12.83 17.28 24.68
C GLN A 112 12.21 16.10 23.94
N PHE A 113 11.26 16.37 23.03
CA PHE A 113 10.64 15.36 22.17
C PHE A 113 11.59 14.88 21.05
N LEU A 114 12.55 15.70 20.64
CA LEU A 114 13.53 15.36 19.59
C LEU A 114 14.76 14.63 20.14
N SER A 115 14.99 14.70 21.45
CA SER A 115 16.02 13.94 22.16
C SER A 115 15.51 12.55 22.55
N VAL A 116 15.01 11.79 21.58
CA VAL A 116 14.79 10.36 21.80
C VAL A 116 16.19 9.75 21.90
N GLU A 117 16.64 9.44 23.12
CA GLU A 117 17.69 8.46 23.35
C GLU A 117 17.24 7.18 22.65
N ILE A 118 17.90 6.86 21.54
CA ILE A 118 17.83 5.52 20.95
C ILE A 118 18.42 4.59 22.02
N PRO A 119 17.64 3.70 22.66
CA PRO A 119 18.25 2.71 23.52
C PRO A 119 19.10 1.80 22.64
N ASP A 120 20.40 1.74 22.90
CA ASP A 120 21.28 0.73 22.33
C ASP A 120 20.71 -0.65 22.68
N ILE A 121 20.16 -1.33 21.66
CA ILE A 121 19.66 -2.69 21.79
C ILE A 121 20.89 -3.60 21.58
N TYR A 122 21.41 -4.16 22.67
CA TYR A 122 22.43 -5.22 22.67
C TYR A 122 21.78 -6.59 22.45
#